data_AF-A0A934NVX7-F1
#
_entry.id   AF-A0A934NVX7-F1
#
_cell.length_a   1.000
_cell.length_b   1.000
_cell.length_c   1.000
_cell.angle_alpha   90.00
_cell.angle_beta   90.00
_cell.angle_gamma   90.00
#
_symmetry.space_group_name_H-M   'P 1'
#
loop_
_entity.id
_entity.type
_entity.pdbx_description
1 polymer ?
#
loop_
_entity_poly.entity_id
_entity_poly.type
_entity_poly.pdbx_seq_one_letter_code
_entity_poly.pdbx_strand_id
1 'polypeptide(L)' 'MNVLIEMTALSIGRPSADASVETIAAWYEAKSKLHEHIAAQGGPDSARESAIAAAAHEHALQLLRRPVLQVA' A
#
# COMPACT_ATOMS: atom_id res chain seq x y z
N MET A 1 11.66 9.53 -7.67
CA MET A 1 11.54 8.39 -6.76
C MET A 1 12.46 7.29 -7.25
N ASN A 2 13.26 6.65 -6.39
CA ASN A 2 14.06 5.49 -6.81
C ASN A 2 13.27 4.22 -6.46
N VAL A 3 12.72 3.57 -7.49
CA VAL A 3 11.81 2.42 -7.33
C VAL A 3 12.42 1.31 -6.48
N LEU A 4 13.70 0.97 -6.69
CA LEU A 4 14.34 -0.12 -5.94
C LEU A 4 14.54 0.23 -4.47
N ILE A 5 14.86 1.49 -4.15
CA ILE A 5 14.97 1.96 -2.76
C ILE A 5 13.60 1.89 -2.08
N GLU A 6 12.55 2.40 -2.72
CA GLU A 6 11.19 2.36 -2.15
C GLU A 6 10.64 0.95 -2.01
N MET A 7 10.85 0.08 -3.00
CA MET A 7 10.48 -1.34 -2.91
C MET A 7 11.17 -2.02 -1.72
N THR A 8 12.46 -1.72 -1.51
CA THR A 8 13.24 -2.25 -0.39
C THR A 8 12.70 -1.73 0.94
N ALA A 9 12.46 -0.42 1.03
CA ALA A 9 11.88 0.21 2.22
C ALA A 9 10.51 -0.37 2.57
N LEU A 10 9.63 -0.57 1.59
CA LEU A 10 8.32 -1.20 1.78
C LEU A 10 8.42 -2.67 2.19
N SER A 11 9.39 -3.40 1.64
CA SER A 11 9.59 -4.82 1.95
C SER A 11 10.10 -5.03 3.37
N ILE A 12 11.07 -4.20 3.80
CA ILE A 12 11.65 -4.26 5.15
C ILE A 12 10.70 -3.66 6.18
N GLY A 13 10.03 -2.56 5.84
CA GLY A 13 9.09 -1.83 6.71
C GLY A 13 7.68 -2.41 6.73
N ARG A 14 7.49 -3.66 6.28
CA ARG A 14 6.17 -4.30 6.32
C ARG A 14 5.71 -4.47 7.77
N PRO A 15 4.58 -3.87 8.17
CA PRO A 15 4.09 -3.99 9.53
C PRO A 15 3.66 -5.42 9.83
N SER A 16 3.82 -5.80 11.10
CA SER A 16 3.30 -7.06 11.64
C SER A 16 1.78 -7.02 11.73
N ALA A 17 1.15 -8.20 11.88
CA ALA A 17 -0.31 -8.30 11.92
C ALA A 17 -0.94 -7.68 13.18
N ASP A 18 -0.15 -7.46 14.23
CA ASP A 18 -0.50 -6.80 15.48
C ASP A 18 -0.22 -5.28 15.48
N ALA A 19 0.36 -4.74 14.40
CA ALA A 19 0.51 -3.29 14.26
C ALA A 19 -0.85 -2.59 14.22
N SER A 20 -0.86 -1.30 14.56
CA SER A 20 -2.10 -0.53 14.53
C SER A 20 -2.72 -0.50 13.12
N VAL A 21 -4.04 -0.38 13.07
CA VAL A 21 -4.78 -0.30 11.80
C VAL A 21 -4.27 0.86 10.94
N GLU A 22 -3.94 2.00 11.55
CA GLU A 22 -3.39 3.18 10.88
C GLU A 22 -2.01 2.89 10.29
N THR A 23 -1.17 2.13 11.02
CA THR A 23 0.18 1.75 10.54
C THR A 23 0.07 0.82 9.34
N ILE A 24 -0.81 -0.18 9.42
CA ILE A 24 -1.06 -1.11 8.31
C ILE A 24 -1.64 -0.35 7.11
N ALA A 25 -2.62 0.53 7.32
CA ALA A 25 -3.20 1.35 6.26
C ALA A 25 -2.18 2.28 5.60
N ALA A 26 -1.32 2.93 6.39
CA ALA A 26 -0.26 3.80 5.87
C ALA A 26 0.75 3.02 5.01
N TRP A 27 1.08 1.77 5.38
CA TRP A 27 1.94 0.91 4.57
C TRP A 27 1.28 0.55 3.22
N TYR A 28 -0.01 0.20 3.21
CA TYR A 28 -0.73 -0.07 1.97
C TYR A 28 -0.86 1.18 1.08
N GLU A 29 -1.04 2.36 1.68
CA GLU A 29 -1.07 3.63 0.96
C GLU A 29 0.29 3.94 0.32
N ALA A 30 1.39 3.73 1.04
CA ALA A 30 2.73 3.89 0.49
C ALA A 30 3.01 2.88 -0.64
N LYS A 31 2.55 1.63 -0.50
CA LYS A 31 2.58 0.63 -1.57
C LYS A 31 1.79 1.07 -2.80
N SER A 32 0.60 1.64 -2.62
CA SER A 32 -0.21 2.16 -3.72
C SER A 32 0.57 3.20 -4.54
N LYS A 33 1.13 4.21 -3.87
CA LYS A 33 1.89 5.30 -4.51
C LYS A 33 3.11 4.82 -5.29
N LEU A 34 3.80 3.81 -4.77
CA LEU A 34 4.92 3.20 -5.49
C LEU A 34 4.44 2.57 -6.80
N HIS A 35 3.42 1.72 -6.75
CA HIS A 35 2.93 1.01 -7.93
C HIS A 35 2.26 1.96 -8.95
N GLU A 36 1.62 3.04 -8.47
CA GLU A 36 1.15 4.13 -9.33
C GLU A 36 2.33 4.79 -10.06
N HIS A 37 3.43 5.07 -9.35
CA HIS A 37 4.62 5.64 -9.95
C HIS A 37 5.30 4.70 -10.96
N ILE A 38 5.34 3.38 -10.70
CA ILE A 38 5.86 2.39 -11.66
C ILE A 38 4.96 2.35 -12.89
N ALA A 39 3.63 2.29 -12.71
CA ALA A 39 2.69 2.28 -13.82
C ALA A 39 2.84 3.51 -14.73
N ALA A 40 3.03 4.69 -14.14
CA ALA A 40 3.22 5.94 -14.84
C ALA A 40 4.49 6.00 -15.70
N GLN A 41 5.50 5.15 -15.44
CA GLN A 41 6.69 5.03 -16.29
C GLN A 41 6.42 4.31 -17.61
N GLY A 42 5.26 3.66 -17.75
CA GLY A 42 4.89 2.91 -18.95
C GLY A 42 5.54 1.51 -19.00
N GLY A 43 5.23 0.78 -20.07
CA GLY A 43 5.75 -0.56 -20.32
C GLY A 43 4.68 -1.66 -20.31
N PRO A 44 5.07 -2.91 -20.60
CA PRO A 44 4.15 -4.04 -20.71
C PRO A 44 3.35 -4.32 -19.44
N ASP A 45 3.93 -4.02 -18.28
CA ASP A 45 3.35 -4.31 -16.97
C ASP A 45 2.52 -3.14 -16.40
N SER A 46 2.44 -1.97 -17.05
CA SER A 46 1.79 -0.78 -16.46
C SER A 46 0.36 -1.03 -16.02
N ALA A 47 -0.43 -1.80 -16.78
CA ALA A 47 -1.81 -2.11 -16.41
C ALA A 47 -1.89 -2.96 -15.13
N ARG A 48 -0.95 -3.90 -14.97
CA ARG A 48 -0.83 -4.70 -13.75
C ARG A 48 -0.42 -3.84 -12.56
N GLU A 49 0.55 -2.96 -12.75
CA GLU A 49 1.03 -2.04 -11.71
C GLU A 49 -0.08 -1.08 -11.27
N SER A 50 -0.87 -0.53 -12.20
CA SER A 50 -2.06 0.27 -11.87
C SER A 50 -3.10 -0.52 -11.07
N ALA A 51 -3.35 -1.78 -11.42
CA ALA A 51 -4.29 -2.62 -10.68
C ALA A 51 -3.80 -2.91 -9.24
N ILE A 52 -2.49 -3.12 -9.06
CA ILE A 52 -1.89 -3.28 -7.73
C ILE A 52 -2.03 -1.99 -6.91
N ALA A 53 -1.79 -0.84 -7.53
CA ALA A 53 -1.94 0.46 -6.88
C ALA A 53 -3.38 0.66 -6.38
N ALA A 54 -4.37 0.45 -7.25
CA ALA A 54 -5.79 0.56 -6.90
C ALA A 54 -6.17 -0.38 -5.75
N ALA A 55 -5.80 -1.66 -5.82
CA ALA A 55 -6.12 -2.63 -4.78
C ALA A 55 -5.47 -2.28 -3.43
N ALA A 56 -4.23 -1.77 -3.43
CA ALA A 56 -3.55 -1.35 -2.22
C ALA A 56 -4.22 -0.12 -1.60
N HIS A 57 -4.60 0.87 -2.41
CA HIS A 57 -5.33 2.05 -1.95
C HIS A 57 -6.70 1.69 -1.36
N GLU A 58 -7.47 0.85 -2.06
CA GLU A 58 -8.77 0.37 -1.57
C GLU A 58 -8.64 -0.35 -0.23
N HIS A 59 -7.60 -1.17 -0.06
CA HIS A 59 -7.35 -1.87 1.19
C HIS A 59 -7.00 -0.90 2.34
N ALA A 60 -6.18 0.12 2.08
CA ALA A 60 -5.89 1.17 3.05
C ALA A 60 -7.17 1.88 3.50
N LEU A 61 -8.06 2.22 2.56
CA LEU A 61 -9.35 2.83 2.87
C LEU A 61 -10.27 1.89 3.66
N GLN A 62 -10.32 0.61 3.32
CA GLN A 62 -11.12 -0.38 4.05
C GLN A 62 -10.66 -0.52 5.50
N LEU A 63 -9.35 -0.54 5.74
CA LEU A 63 -8.77 -0.59 7.08
C LEU A 63 -9.19 0.64 7.91
N LEU A 64 -9.07 1.83 7.34
CA LEU A 64 -9.44 3.08 8.04
C LEU A 64 -10.96 3.25 8.23
N ARG A 65 -11.77 2.64 7.36
CA ARG A 65 -13.24 2.68 7.46
C ARG A 65 -13.81 1.65 8.42
N ARG A 66 -13.05 0.63 8.82
CA ARG A 66 -13.55 -0.41 9.72
C ARG A 66 -13.80 0.21 11.09
N PRO A 67 -15.05 0.26 11.58
CA PRO A 67 -15.31 0.77 12.92
C PRO A 67 -14.55 -0.09 13.91
N VAL A 68 -13.78 0.55 14.80
CA VAL A 68 -13.23 -0.10 15.98
C VAL A 68 -14.45 -0.52 16.82
N LEU A 69 -14.84 -1.79 16.71
CA LEU A 69 -15.66 -2.42 17.75
C LEU A 69 -14.74 -2.53 18.98
N GLN A 70 -14.66 -1.44 19.74
CA GLN A 70 -14.21 -1.47 21.12
C GLN A 70 -15.25 -2.30 21.87
N VAL A 71 -14.92 -3.58 22.10
CA VAL A 71 -15.61 -4.36 23.14
C VAL A 71 -15.13 -3.79 24.46
N ALA A 72 -16.05 -3.17 25.19
CA ALA A 72 -15.89 -2.63 26.53
C ALA A 72 -15.69 -3.76 27.57
#